data_AF-A0A7X7JXC6-F1
#
_entry.id   AF-A0A7X7JXC6-F1
#
_cell.length_a   1.000
_cell.length_b   1.000
_cell.length_c   1.000
_cell.angle_alpha   90.00
_cell.angle_beta   90.00
_cell.angle_gamma   90.00
#
_symmetry.space_group_name_H-M   'P 1'
#
loop_
_entity.id
_entity.type
_entity.pdbx_description
1 polymer ?
#
loop_
_entity_poly.entity_id
_entity_poly.type
_entity_poly.pdbx_seq_one_letter_code
_entity_poly.pdbx_strand_id
1 'polypeptide(L)'
;MDFLILMFIIFVILGPVMGYSRYTNRQQLPPGQQPHRPQQLYGPSPYGQQPGPYGQQQSYGVMPYGQQQYQQQAPISAEAFNASKAALEDDITSFGGELRDLDLDVVGRELSTEAQADYTRALDAYDGAKVQLDRTQFVDDLKRVAEILEEGRFSVATVKARVNDQPLPEHRSPCFFDPAHGPSVEDIMWAPQGGTPRKVPACAADAQRVRLGNDPSIRMVGQPGQMVPYWDNQAYAPYAQGYYGRYGMDPAIRGLTQGALMIGGFSLLMGLFDG
;
A
#
# COMPACT_ATOMS: atom_id res chain seq x y z
N MET A 1 -22.47 45.02 -15.58
CA MET A 1 -21.50 44.05 -16.11
C MET A 1 -20.36 44.01 -15.13
N ASP A 2 -20.46 43.05 -14.23
CA ASP A 2 -19.92 43.14 -12.88
C ASP A 2 -18.41 42.93 -12.81
N PHE A 3 -17.77 43.66 -11.89
CA PHE A 3 -16.33 43.65 -11.62
C PHE A 3 -15.76 42.23 -11.41
N LEU A 4 -16.61 41.31 -10.96
CA LEU A 4 -16.30 39.88 -10.79
C LEU A 4 -16.00 39.15 -12.12
N ILE A 5 -16.69 39.52 -13.20
CA ILE A 5 -16.47 38.91 -14.53
C ILE A 5 -15.14 39.38 -15.11
N LEU A 6 -14.74 40.64 -14.87
CA LEU A 6 -13.46 41.18 -15.34
C LEU A 6 -12.26 40.53 -14.60
N MET A 7 -12.38 40.30 -13.28
CA MET A 7 -11.33 39.62 -12.50
C MET A 7 -11.17 38.14 -12.88
N PHE A 8 -12.27 37.46 -13.24
CA PHE A 8 -12.22 36.06 -13.68
C PHE A 8 -11.52 35.92 -15.05
N ILE A 9 -11.74 36.86 -15.98
CA ILE A 9 -11.09 36.86 -17.30
C ILE A 9 -9.58 37.15 -17.18
N ILE A 10 -9.16 38.03 -16.27
CA ILE A 10 -7.73 38.34 -16.05
C ILE A 10 -6.98 37.13 -15.50
N PHE A 11 -7.57 36.38 -14.56
CA PHE A 11 -6.94 35.20 -13.96
C PHE A 11 -6.82 34.02 -14.94
N VAL A 12 -7.83 33.83 -15.80
CA VAL A 12 -7.86 32.73 -16.77
C VAL A 12 -6.97 32.98 -17.99
N ILE A 13 -6.78 34.25 -18.40
CA ILE A 13 -5.99 34.57 -19.60
C ILE A 13 -4.50 34.80 -19.28
N LEU A 14 -4.14 35.33 -18.11
CA LEU A 14 -2.72 35.62 -17.76
C LEU A 14 -2.03 34.53 -16.93
N GLY A 15 -2.78 33.59 -16.35
CA GLY A 15 -2.26 32.50 -15.51
C GLY A 15 -1.30 31.49 -16.18
N PRO A 16 -1.41 31.13 -17.48
CA PRO A 16 -0.60 30.03 -18.01
C PRO A 16 0.85 30.37 -18.40
N VAL A 17 1.32 31.61 -18.28
CA VAL A 17 2.60 32.04 -18.93
C VAL A 17 3.83 32.02 -18.01
N MET A 18 3.71 31.67 -16.72
CA MET A 18 4.89 31.55 -15.81
C MET A 18 4.90 30.27 -14.97
N GLY A 19 4.99 29.12 -15.63
CA GLY A 19 5.11 27.83 -14.95
C GLY A 19 6.08 26.82 -15.57
N TYR A 20 6.80 27.16 -16.65
CA TYR A 20 7.75 26.24 -17.29
C TYR A 20 9.16 26.81 -17.23
N SER A 21 9.86 26.57 -16.13
CA SER A 21 11.31 26.35 -16.12
C SER A 21 11.82 26.17 -14.69
N ARG A 22 12.85 25.31 -14.59
CA ARG A 22 13.81 25.11 -13.48
C ARG A 22 13.50 23.98 -12.50
N TYR A 23 13.93 22.77 -12.87
CA TYR A 23 14.66 21.91 -11.93
C TYR A 23 15.80 21.18 -12.66
N THR A 24 16.84 21.95 -13.01
CA THR A 24 18.18 21.41 -13.24
C THR A 24 19.10 22.07 -12.21
N ASN A 25 19.26 21.45 -11.03
CA ASN A 25 20.53 21.58 -10.30
C ASN A 25 20.70 20.44 -9.31
N ARG A 26 21.49 19.44 -9.72
CA ARG A 26 22.04 18.38 -8.88
C ARG A 26 23.19 19.00 -8.08
N GLN A 27 22.98 19.34 -6.82
CA GLN A 27 24.08 19.65 -5.90
C GLN A 27 24.81 18.34 -5.57
N GLN A 28 26.04 18.22 -6.06
CA GLN A 28 26.98 17.17 -5.69
C GLN A 28 27.48 17.42 -4.26
N LEU A 29 27.31 16.43 -3.36
CA LEU A 29 27.99 16.41 -2.07
C LEU A 29 29.41 15.84 -2.26
N PRO A 30 30.44 16.44 -1.64
CA PRO A 30 31.81 15.94 -1.72
C PRO A 30 32.01 14.65 -0.90
N PRO A 31 32.94 13.74 -1.29
CA PRO A 31 33.16 12.49 -0.57
C PRO A 31 33.98 12.72 0.70
N GLY A 32 33.54 12.23 1.87
CA GLY A 32 34.47 12.16 3.01
C GLY A 32 33.97 11.98 4.44
N GLN A 33 32.68 11.81 4.76
CA GLN A 33 32.28 11.65 6.17
C GLN A 33 31.23 10.55 6.36
N GLN A 34 31.69 9.37 6.77
CA GLN A 34 30.87 8.29 7.33
C GLN A 34 30.79 8.46 8.87
N PRO A 35 29.62 8.39 9.51
CA PRO A 35 29.52 8.31 10.96
C PRO A 35 29.88 6.90 11.47
N HIS A 36 30.75 6.86 12.48
CA HIS A 36 31.28 5.66 13.14
C HIS A 36 30.21 4.82 13.88
N ARG A 37 30.31 3.48 13.79
CA ARG A 37 29.58 2.52 14.64
C ARG A 37 30.26 2.38 16.03
N PRO A 38 29.53 2.34 17.16
CA PRO A 38 30.10 1.95 18.44
C PRO A 38 30.31 0.44 18.55
N GLN A 39 31.47 0.04 19.09
CA GLN A 39 31.91 -1.33 19.31
C GLN A 39 31.28 -1.99 20.55
N GLN A 40 31.19 -3.31 20.50
CA GLN A 40 30.63 -4.21 21.50
C GLN A 40 31.40 -4.21 22.82
N LEU A 41 30.68 -4.26 23.95
CA LEU A 41 31.24 -4.33 25.30
C LEU A 41 30.58 -5.48 26.09
N TYR A 42 31.10 -6.70 25.94
CA TYR A 42 31.05 -7.73 27.00
C TYR A 42 32.10 -8.82 26.73
N GLY A 43 33.04 -9.00 27.66
CA GLY A 43 34.02 -10.09 27.65
C GLY A 43 33.56 -11.28 28.50
N PRO A 44 34.19 -12.47 28.38
CA PRO A 44 33.76 -13.68 29.08
C PRO A 44 34.22 -13.71 30.55
N SER A 45 33.34 -14.23 31.43
CA SER A 45 33.60 -14.40 32.86
C SER A 45 34.21 -15.78 33.18
N PRO A 46 35.03 -15.95 34.24
CA PRO A 46 35.98 -17.04 34.37
C PRO A 46 35.63 -18.00 35.49
N TYR A 47 34.94 -19.12 35.21
CA TYR A 47 34.94 -20.28 36.12
C TYR A 47 34.92 -21.58 35.33
N GLY A 48 36.01 -22.33 35.44
CA GLY A 48 36.16 -23.68 34.90
C GLY A 48 35.51 -24.74 35.78
N GLN A 49 35.10 -25.86 35.18
CA GLN A 49 34.65 -27.05 35.89
C GLN A 49 35.62 -28.20 35.65
N GLN A 50 36.23 -28.69 36.74
CA GLN A 50 36.94 -29.97 36.79
C GLN A 50 35.92 -31.12 37.02
N PRO A 51 36.07 -32.29 36.38
CA PRO A 51 35.18 -33.44 36.61
C PRO A 51 35.66 -34.34 37.77
N GLY A 52 34.71 -34.75 38.63
CA GLY A 52 34.89 -35.77 39.67
C GLY A 52 34.50 -37.19 39.19
N PRO A 53 34.89 -38.26 39.92
CA PRO A 53 34.79 -39.63 39.46
C PRO A 53 33.44 -40.27 39.84
N TYR A 54 32.94 -41.17 38.99
CA TYR A 54 31.73 -42.00 39.09
C TYR A 54 30.40 -41.37 38.63
N GLY A 55 29.82 -41.98 37.57
CA GLY A 55 28.39 -41.93 37.26
C GLY A 55 28.06 -41.42 35.85
N GLN A 56 27.84 -42.35 34.90
CA GLN A 56 27.25 -42.02 33.60
C GLN A 56 25.82 -41.51 33.80
N GLN A 57 25.53 -40.31 33.27
CA GLN A 57 24.16 -39.88 32.99
C GLN A 57 24.09 -39.34 31.57
N GLN A 58 23.17 -39.96 30.81
CA GLN A 58 22.82 -39.63 29.44
C GLN A 58 22.53 -38.13 29.32
N SER A 59 23.37 -37.43 28.55
CA SER A 59 23.10 -36.05 28.17
C SER A 59 22.01 -36.07 27.10
N TYR A 60 20.79 -35.76 27.50
CA TYR A 60 19.75 -35.32 26.58
C TYR A 60 20.31 -34.14 25.80
N GLY A 61 20.45 -34.32 24.49
CA GLY A 61 20.92 -33.26 23.60
C GLY A 61 20.05 -32.03 23.77
N VAL A 62 20.63 -30.98 24.31
CA VAL A 62 20.06 -29.63 24.25
C VAL A 62 19.98 -29.30 22.76
N MET A 63 18.79 -29.37 22.19
CA MET A 63 18.50 -28.84 20.86
C MET A 63 18.95 -27.38 20.88
N PRO A 64 19.92 -26.96 20.04
CA PRO A 64 20.28 -25.57 19.98
C PRO A 64 19.02 -24.81 19.60
N TYR A 65 18.64 -23.82 20.42
CA TYR A 65 17.61 -22.86 20.03
C TYR A 65 18.00 -22.36 18.65
N GLY A 66 17.21 -22.77 17.66
CA GLY A 66 17.39 -22.33 16.29
C GLY A 66 17.44 -20.82 16.34
N GLN A 67 18.54 -20.26 15.86
CA GLN A 67 18.49 -18.89 15.42
C GLN A 67 17.33 -18.85 14.43
N GLN A 68 16.24 -18.18 14.82
CA GLN A 68 15.34 -17.64 13.83
C GLN A 68 16.26 -16.84 12.93
N GLN A 69 16.58 -17.43 11.77
CA GLN A 69 17.13 -16.69 10.68
C GLN A 69 16.11 -15.58 10.50
N TYR A 70 16.43 -14.39 10.98
CA TYR A 70 15.93 -13.17 10.38
C TYR A 70 16.23 -13.40 8.91
N GLN A 71 15.24 -13.87 8.16
CA GLN A 71 15.29 -13.89 6.72
C GLN A 71 15.65 -12.45 6.41
N GLN A 72 16.91 -12.24 6.06
CA GLN A 72 17.39 -10.94 5.61
C GLN A 72 16.55 -10.72 4.37
N GLN A 73 15.42 -10.03 4.54
CA GLN A 73 14.62 -9.53 3.45
C GLN A 73 15.63 -8.82 2.58
N ALA A 74 15.80 -9.32 1.36
CA ALA A 74 16.74 -8.74 0.42
C ALA A 74 16.53 -7.22 0.46
N PRO A 75 17.60 -6.41 0.55
CA PRO A 75 17.44 -4.97 0.63
C PRO A 75 16.53 -4.54 -0.52
N ILE A 76 15.40 -3.93 -0.18
CA ILE A 76 14.40 -3.54 -1.16
C ILE A 76 15.07 -2.60 -2.16
N SER A 77 14.88 -2.87 -3.46
CA SER A 77 15.58 -2.11 -4.49
C SER A 77 15.11 -0.65 -4.49
N ALA A 78 15.99 0.26 -4.90
CA ALA A 78 15.61 1.67 -5.13
C ALA A 78 14.45 1.79 -6.12
N GLU A 79 14.39 0.87 -7.09
CA GLU A 79 13.26 0.73 -8.02
C GLU A 79 11.95 0.44 -7.29
N ALA A 80 11.92 -0.55 -6.40
CA ALA A 80 10.70 -0.90 -5.67
C ALA A 80 10.23 0.22 -4.73
N PHE A 81 11.18 0.91 -4.09
CA PHE A 81 10.87 2.09 -3.29
C PHE A 81 10.24 3.20 -4.16
N ASN A 82 10.89 3.56 -5.28
CA ASN A 82 10.43 4.64 -6.15
C ASN A 82 9.08 4.32 -6.83
N ALA A 83 8.90 3.09 -7.31
CA ALA A 83 7.65 2.66 -7.95
C ALA A 83 6.48 2.67 -6.96
N SER A 84 6.70 2.14 -5.75
CA SER A 84 5.68 2.16 -4.70
C SER A 84 5.38 3.57 -4.21
N LYS A 85 6.39 4.45 -4.11
CA LYS A 85 6.20 5.86 -3.77
C LYS A 85 5.34 6.57 -4.83
N ALA A 86 5.65 6.41 -6.11
CA ALA A 86 4.87 7.00 -7.20
C ALA A 86 3.41 6.50 -7.20
N ALA A 87 3.18 5.21 -6.95
CA ALA A 87 1.83 4.66 -6.83
C ALA A 87 1.03 5.32 -5.69
N LEU A 88 1.68 5.61 -4.56
CA LEU A 88 1.04 6.27 -3.43
C LEU A 88 0.81 7.77 -3.67
N GLU A 89 1.68 8.43 -4.44
CA GLU A 89 1.46 9.80 -4.94
C GLU A 89 0.19 9.88 -5.80
N ASP A 90 0.01 8.91 -6.71
CA ASP A 90 -1.21 8.78 -7.52
C ASP A 90 -2.44 8.53 -6.63
N ASP A 91 -2.33 7.66 -5.62
CA ASP A 91 -3.44 7.35 -4.71
C ASP A 91 -3.85 8.52 -3.82
N ILE A 92 -2.89 9.34 -3.37
CA ILE A 92 -3.17 10.60 -2.66
C ILE A 92 -3.91 11.56 -3.58
N THR A 93 -3.48 11.67 -4.83
CA THR A 93 -4.12 12.54 -5.82
C THR A 93 -5.56 12.10 -6.09
N SER A 94 -5.79 10.79 -6.29
CA SER A 94 -7.13 10.22 -6.42
C SER A 94 -7.97 10.47 -5.18
N PHE A 95 -7.41 10.25 -3.99
CA PHE A 95 -8.13 10.41 -2.73
C PHE A 95 -8.57 11.87 -2.50
N GLY A 96 -7.78 12.85 -2.92
CA GLY A 96 -8.20 14.26 -2.93
C GLY A 96 -9.42 14.52 -3.83
N GLY A 97 -9.52 13.82 -4.96
CA GLY A 97 -10.73 13.82 -5.80
C GLY A 97 -11.93 13.18 -5.11
N GLU A 98 -11.73 12.03 -4.48
CA GLU A 98 -12.77 11.31 -3.72
C GLU A 98 -13.32 12.16 -2.56
N LEU A 99 -12.46 12.92 -1.87
CA LEU A 99 -12.88 13.85 -0.82
C LEU A 99 -13.68 15.04 -1.36
N ARG A 100 -13.32 15.54 -2.55
CA ARG A 100 -14.13 16.56 -3.23
C ARG A 100 -15.51 16.02 -3.59
N ASP A 101 -15.59 14.79 -4.08
CA ASP A 101 -16.88 14.15 -4.37
C ASP A 101 -17.69 13.92 -3.09
N LEU A 102 -17.03 13.56 -1.99
CA LEU A 102 -17.68 13.46 -0.69
C LEU A 102 -18.24 14.81 -0.21
N ASP A 103 -17.49 15.91 -0.38
CA ASP A 103 -17.97 17.26 -0.06
C ASP A 103 -19.26 17.59 -0.82
N LEU A 104 -19.33 17.23 -2.11
CA LEU A 104 -20.54 17.37 -2.92
C LEU A 104 -21.70 16.47 -2.47
N ASP A 105 -21.43 15.27 -1.96
CA ASP A 105 -22.46 14.37 -1.43
C ASP A 105 -23.09 14.92 -0.13
N VAL A 106 -22.31 15.63 0.70
CA VAL A 106 -22.73 16.11 2.01
C VAL A 106 -23.14 17.59 2.04
N VAL A 107 -22.81 18.36 1.00
CA VAL A 107 -23.11 19.80 0.95
C VAL A 107 -24.60 20.07 1.17
N GLY A 108 -24.90 21.02 2.05
CA GLY A 108 -26.28 21.41 2.39
C GLY A 108 -27.03 20.42 3.27
N ARG A 109 -26.38 19.34 3.75
CA ARG A 109 -26.94 18.41 4.73
C ARG A 109 -26.48 18.76 6.14
N GLU A 110 -27.35 18.52 7.12
CA GLU A 110 -26.95 18.52 8.53
C GLU A 110 -26.34 17.15 8.87
N LEU A 111 -25.05 17.13 9.23
CA LEU A 111 -24.36 15.91 9.61
C LEU A 111 -24.55 15.64 11.10
N SER A 112 -24.81 14.38 11.46
CA SER A 112 -24.74 13.96 12.87
C SER A 112 -23.31 14.12 13.40
N THR A 113 -23.15 14.17 14.72
CA THR A 113 -21.83 14.24 15.38
C THR A 113 -20.91 13.11 14.90
N GLU A 114 -21.43 11.90 14.74
CA GLU A 114 -20.67 10.75 14.26
C GLU A 114 -20.27 10.90 12.80
N ALA A 115 -21.18 11.36 11.93
CA ALA A 115 -20.88 11.61 10.52
C ALA A 115 -19.84 12.72 10.35
N GLN A 116 -19.90 13.78 11.17
CA GLN A 116 -18.90 14.83 11.20
C GLN A 116 -17.53 14.30 11.67
N ALA A 117 -17.49 13.43 12.67
CA ALA A 117 -16.26 12.81 13.13
C ALA A 117 -15.63 11.87 12.07
N ASP A 118 -16.44 11.10 11.35
CA ASP A 118 -15.99 10.29 10.20
C ASP A 118 -15.46 11.18 9.07
N TYR A 119 -16.13 12.29 8.78
CA TYR A 119 -15.71 13.25 7.76
C TYR A 119 -14.36 13.88 8.07
N THR A 120 -14.18 14.35 9.31
CA THR A 120 -12.89 14.88 9.79
C THR A 120 -11.77 13.83 9.68
N ARG A 121 -12.04 12.57 10.06
CA ARG A 121 -11.07 11.48 9.91
C ARG A 121 -10.64 11.27 8.46
N ALA A 122 -11.55 11.40 7.49
CA ALA A 122 -11.22 11.29 6.08
C ALA A 122 -10.29 12.43 5.61
N LEU A 123 -10.54 13.67 6.06
CA LEU A 123 -9.67 14.82 5.77
C LEU A 123 -8.29 14.68 6.44
N ASP A 124 -8.27 14.28 7.71
CA ASP A 124 -7.04 14.05 8.47
C ASP A 124 -6.18 12.96 7.83
N ALA A 125 -6.80 11.91 7.28
CA ALA A 125 -6.10 10.87 6.54
C ALA A 125 -5.44 11.42 5.27
N TYR A 126 -6.09 12.32 4.53
CA TYR A 126 -5.50 12.91 3.34
C TYR A 126 -4.29 13.79 3.66
N ASP A 127 -4.42 14.67 4.65
CA ASP A 127 -3.29 15.50 5.08
C ASP A 127 -2.18 14.67 5.74
N GLY A 128 -2.55 13.67 6.54
CA GLY A 128 -1.63 12.72 7.14
C GLY A 128 -0.83 11.93 6.10
N ALA A 129 -1.49 11.45 5.03
CA ALA A 129 -0.85 10.71 3.95
C ALA A 129 0.17 11.59 3.21
N LYS A 130 -0.16 12.85 2.92
CA LYS A 130 0.77 13.82 2.31
C LYS A 130 1.99 14.06 3.17
N VAL A 131 1.77 14.39 4.45
CA VAL A 131 2.87 14.65 5.41
C VAL A 131 3.76 13.42 5.59
N GLN A 132 3.17 12.23 5.66
CA GLN A 132 3.93 11.00 5.80
C GLN A 132 4.74 10.69 4.54
N LEU A 133 4.16 10.88 3.36
CA LEU A 133 4.84 10.65 2.08
C LEU A 133 6.03 11.60 1.89
N ASP A 134 5.87 12.88 2.23
CA ASP A 134 6.94 13.90 2.16
C ASP A 134 8.16 13.55 3.02
N ARG A 135 7.93 12.82 4.11
CA ARG A 135 8.96 12.42 5.09
C ARG A 135 9.47 11.00 4.89
N THR A 136 8.95 10.29 3.89
CA THR A 136 9.28 8.89 3.64
C THR A 136 10.74 8.72 3.24
N GLN A 137 11.46 7.90 3.99
CA GLN A 137 12.86 7.53 3.73
C GLN A 137 13.03 6.01 3.61
N PHE A 138 12.11 5.24 4.19
CA PHE A 138 12.16 3.79 4.27
C PHE A 138 10.87 3.17 3.73
N VAL A 139 10.95 1.89 3.39
CA VAL A 139 9.78 1.14 2.90
C VAL A 139 8.66 1.07 3.93
N ASP A 140 8.98 0.96 5.20
CA ASP A 140 7.94 0.93 6.24
C ASP A 140 7.18 2.27 6.34
N ASP A 141 7.80 3.39 5.91
CA ASP A 141 7.09 4.66 5.77
C ASP A 141 6.06 4.60 4.63
N LEU A 142 6.40 3.96 3.49
CA LEU A 142 5.47 3.78 2.36
C LEU A 142 4.27 2.91 2.76
N LYS A 143 4.50 1.84 3.52
CA LYS A 143 3.42 0.99 4.04
C LYS A 143 2.47 1.81 4.92
N ARG A 144 3.02 2.68 5.79
CA ARG A 144 2.23 3.58 6.62
C ARG A 144 1.41 4.58 5.81
N VAL A 145 1.92 5.10 4.69
CA VAL A 145 1.11 5.95 3.79
C VAL A 145 -0.09 5.17 3.25
N ALA A 146 0.11 3.93 2.80
CA ALA A 146 -0.97 3.08 2.29
C ALA A 146 -2.04 2.79 3.37
N GLU A 147 -1.61 2.49 4.60
CA GLU A 147 -2.51 2.28 5.74
C GLU A 147 -3.38 3.52 6.03
N ILE A 148 -2.77 4.71 6.03
CA ILE A 148 -3.49 5.98 6.23
C ILE A 148 -4.52 6.21 5.12
N LEU A 149 -4.15 5.97 3.86
CA LEU A 149 -5.05 6.12 2.71
C LEU A 149 -6.22 5.15 2.78
N GLU A 150 -5.97 3.91 3.20
CA GLU A 150 -7.05 2.93 3.38
C GLU A 150 -8.02 3.37 4.48
N GLU A 151 -7.50 3.82 5.63
CA GLU A 151 -8.33 4.31 6.74
C GLU A 151 -9.15 5.53 6.35
N GLY A 152 -8.58 6.40 5.51
CA GLY A 152 -9.27 7.52 4.88
C GLY A 152 -10.45 7.05 4.04
N ARG A 153 -10.24 6.07 3.16
CA ARG A 153 -11.30 5.51 2.30
C ARG A 153 -12.38 4.75 3.08
N PHE A 154 -12.01 4.07 4.15
CA PHE A 154 -12.98 3.49 5.08
C PHE A 154 -13.84 4.59 5.75
N SER A 155 -13.22 5.70 6.14
CA SER A 155 -13.93 6.84 6.72
C SER A 155 -14.88 7.49 5.70
N VAL A 156 -14.45 7.67 4.44
CA VAL A 156 -15.32 8.13 3.33
C VAL A 156 -16.53 7.20 3.17
N ALA A 157 -16.32 5.88 3.10
CA ALA A 157 -17.41 4.91 2.98
C ALA A 157 -18.38 5.00 4.18
N THR A 158 -17.85 5.23 5.38
CA THR A 158 -18.66 5.38 6.60
C THR A 158 -19.50 6.66 6.59
N VAL A 159 -18.95 7.79 6.15
CA VAL A 159 -19.74 9.03 5.96
C VAL A 159 -20.86 8.78 4.95
N LYS A 160 -20.54 8.21 3.78
CA LYS A 160 -21.53 7.91 2.74
C LYS A 160 -22.64 6.99 3.24
N ALA A 161 -22.32 5.99 4.05
CA ALA A 161 -23.32 5.11 4.64
C ALA A 161 -24.25 5.88 5.59
N ARG A 162 -23.69 6.70 6.50
CA ARG A 162 -24.47 7.49 7.46
C ARG A 162 -25.41 8.48 6.79
N VAL A 163 -24.93 9.25 5.81
CA VAL A 163 -25.75 10.30 5.16
C VAL A 163 -26.84 9.75 4.25
N ASN A 164 -26.79 8.45 3.94
CA ASN A 164 -27.78 7.76 3.12
C ASN A 164 -28.58 6.70 3.92
N ASP A 165 -28.49 6.71 5.25
CA ASP A 165 -29.16 5.74 6.14
C ASP A 165 -28.90 4.27 5.77
N GLN A 166 -27.69 3.98 5.31
CA GLN A 166 -27.24 2.63 4.96
C GLN A 166 -26.49 1.97 6.13
N PRO A 167 -26.44 0.64 6.19
CA PRO A 167 -25.58 -0.07 7.13
C PRO A 167 -24.13 0.41 7.04
N LEU A 168 -23.48 0.59 8.19
CA LEU A 168 -22.06 0.97 8.21
C LEU A 168 -21.20 -0.14 7.59
N PRO A 169 -20.13 0.23 6.87
CA PRO A 169 -19.23 -0.77 6.28
C PRO A 169 -18.52 -1.57 7.37
N GLU A 170 -18.34 -2.87 7.11
CA GLU A 170 -17.40 -3.68 7.88
C GLU A 170 -15.95 -3.26 7.54
N HIS A 171 -15.05 -3.33 8.51
CA HIS A 171 -13.64 -2.99 8.29
C HIS A 171 -12.90 -4.16 7.61
N ARG A 172 -13.25 -4.41 6.35
CA ARG A 172 -12.65 -5.44 5.48
C ARG A 172 -11.41 -4.89 4.78
N SER A 173 -10.57 -5.78 4.26
CA SER A 173 -9.48 -5.40 3.35
C SER A 173 -10.00 -4.59 2.16
N PRO A 174 -9.18 -3.71 1.57
CA PRO A 174 -9.58 -2.96 0.38
C PRO A 174 -9.82 -3.89 -0.82
N CYS A 175 -10.43 -3.36 -1.89
CA CYS A 175 -10.64 -4.12 -3.12
C CYS A 175 -9.32 -4.69 -3.64
N PHE A 176 -9.31 -5.97 -4.01
CA PHE A 176 -8.15 -6.66 -4.55
C PHE A 176 -7.72 -6.10 -5.92
N PHE A 177 -8.68 -5.68 -6.75
CA PHE A 177 -8.39 -5.26 -8.12
C PHE A 177 -7.69 -3.89 -8.17
N ASP A 178 -8.10 -2.98 -7.29
CA ASP A 178 -7.42 -1.72 -7.03
C ASP A 178 -7.70 -1.29 -5.58
N PRO A 179 -6.67 -1.17 -4.71
CA PRO A 179 -6.87 -0.67 -3.35
C PRO A 179 -7.54 0.71 -3.30
N ALA A 180 -7.37 1.54 -4.34
CA ALA A 180 -7.97 2.87 -4.42
C ALA A 180 -9.52 2.84 -4.54
N HIS A 181 -10.13 1.68 -4.84
CA HIS A 181 -11.59 1.53 -4.81
C HIS A 181 -12.18 1.50 -3.39
N GLY A 182 -11.33 1.48 -2.35
CA GLY A 182 -11.77 1.48 -0.95
C GLY A 182 -12.16 0.09 -0.43
N PRO A 183 -12.92 0.01 0.68
CA PRO A 183 -13.21 -1.24 1.35
C PRO A 183 -13.98 -2.22 0.46
N SER A 184 -13.61 -3.50 0.53
CA SER A 184 -14.41 -4.56 -0.10
C SER A 184 -15.76 -4.74 0.59
N VAL A 185 -16.74 -5.27 -0.13
CA VAL A 185 -18.08 -5.57 0.41
C VAL A 185 -18.37 -7.07 0.44
N GLU A 186 -17.66 -7.86 -0.37
CA GLU A 186 -17.80 -9.31 -0.45
C GLU A 186 -16.52 -9.96 -1.00
N ASP A 187 -16.36 -11.26 -0.75
CA ASP A 187 -15.34 -12.07 -1.42
C ASP A 187 -15.96 -12.80 -2.61
N ILE A 188 -15.43 -12.56 -3.81
CA ILE A 188 -15.90 -13.18 -5.05
C ILE A 188 -14.93 -14.25 -5.53
N MET A 189 -15.45 -15.28 -6.21
CA MET A 189 -14.61 -16.20 -6.96
C MET A 189 -14.18 -15.54 -8.27
N TRP A 190 -12.88 -15.39 -8.48
CA TRP A 190 -12.31 -14.82 -9.69
C TRP A 190 -11.01 -15.51 -10.08
N ALA A 191 -10.72 -15.56 -11.39
CA ALA A 191 -9.44 -15.99 -11.94
C ALA A 191 -8.98 -14.97 -12.99
N PRO A 192 -7.68 -14.64 -13.07
CA PRO A 192 -7.16 -13.99 -14.26
C PRO A 192 -7.26 -14.94 -15.46
N GLN A 193 -7.11 -14.42 -16.67
CA GLN A 193 -7.10 -15.24 -17.89
C GLN A 193 -6.04 -16.35 -17.78
N GLY A 194 -6.46 -17.61 -17.99
CA GLY A 194 -5.58 -18.79 -17.86
C GLY A 194 -5.19 -19.15 -16.41
N GLY A 195 -5.67 -18.40 -15.42
CA GLY A 195 -5.37 -18.62 -14.01
C GLY A 195 -6.33 -19.58 -13.31
N THR A 196 -6.01 -19.88 -12.05
CA THR A 196 -6.88 -20.68 -11.17
C THR A 196 -7.87 -19.78 -10.42
N PRO A 197 -9.17 -20.14 -10.38
CA PRO A 197 -10.16 -19.43 -9.58
C PRO A 197 -9.83 -19.41 -8.08
N ARG A 198 -10.00 -18.26 -7.46
CA ARG A 198 -9.79 -18.03 -6.02
C ARG A 198 -10.72 -16.96 -5.48
N LYS A 199 -10.96 -16.99 -4.18
CA LYS A 199 -11.70 -15.93 -3.49
C LYS A 199 -10.82 -14.69 -3.36
N VAL A 200 -11.34 -13.54 -3.78
CA VAL A 200 -10.69 -12.23 -3.65
C VAL A 200 -11.68 -11.22 -3.09
N PRO A 201 -11.26 -10.33 -2.17
CA PRO A 201 -12.11 -9.25 -1.68
C PRO A 201 -12.35 -8.23 -2.79
N ALA A 202 -13.61 -7.85 -3.04
CA ALA A 202 -13.96 -6.91 -4.09
C ALA A 202 -14.89 -5.80 -3.57
N CYS A 203 -14.71 -4.58 -4.08
CA CYS A 203 -15.69 -3.52 -3.92
C CYS A 203 -16.98 -3.89 -4.68
N ALA A 204 -18.09 -3.21 -4.36
CA ALA A 204 -19.38 -3.49 -4.97
C ALA A 204 -19.34 -3.40 -6.51
N ALA A 205 -18.59 -2.43 -7.06
CA ALA A 205 -18.48 -2.20 -8.49
C ALA A 205 -17.75 -3.34 -9.22
N ASP A 206 -16.60 -3.78 -8.72
CA ASP A 206 -15.85 -4.88 -9.35
C ASP A 206 -16.53 -6.23 -9.14
N ALA A 207 -17.15 -6.45 -7.97
CA ALA A 207 -17.99 -7.63 -7.75
C ALA A 207 -19.12 -7.71 -8.77
N GLN A 208 -19.75 -6.58 -9.09
CA GLN A 208 -20.76 -6.51 -10.15
C GLN A 208 -20.17 -6.76 -11.54
N ARG A 209 -19.03 -6.16 -11.90
CA ARG A 209 -18.36 -6.39 -13.20
C ARG A 209 -18.11 -7.87 -13.44
N VAL A 210 -17.49 -8.55 -12.47
CA VAL A 210 -17.16 -9.97 -12.56
C VAL A 210 -18.43 -10.83 -12.65
N ARG A 211 -19.47 -10.54 -11.86
CA ARG A 211 -20.75 -11.26 -11.95
C ARG A 211 -21.41 -11.13 -13.32
N LEU A 212 -21.23 -10.01 -14.00
CA LEU A 212 -21.73 -9.76 -15.34
C LEU A 212 -20.81 -10.32 -16.44
N GLY A 213 -19.71 -10.99 -16.08
CA GLY A 213 -18.74 -11.54 -17.03
C GLY A 213 -17.81 -10.49 -17.65
N ASN A 214 -17.75 -9.28 -17.08
CA ASN A 214 -16.82 -8.24 -17.51
C ASN A 214 -15.53 -8.30 -16.69
N ASP A 215 -14.46 -7.74 -17.26
CA ASP A 215 -13.21 -7.54 -16.52
C ASP A 215 -13.41 -6.54 -15.37
N PRO A 216 -12.83 -6.83 -14.19
CA PRO A 216 -12.77 -5.86 -13.11
C PRO A 216 -11.85 -4.70 -13.49
N SER A 217 -11.99 -3.56 -12.81
CA SER A 217 -11.11 -2.42 -13.02
C SER A 217 -9.80 -2.64 -12.24
N ILE A 218 -8.85 -3.31 -12.89
CA ILE A 218 -7.56 -3.67 -12.29
C ILE A 218 -6.60 -2.49 -12.33
N ARG A 219 -5.92 -2.21 -11.22
CA ARG A 219 -4.80 -1.27 -11.19
C ARG A 219 -3.65 -1.80 -12.04
N MET A 220 -3.42 -1.13 -13.16
CA MET A 220 -2.31 -1.41 -14.07
C MET A 220 -1.11 -0.53 -13.74
N VAL A 221 0.08 -1.12 -13.77
CA VAL A 221 1.34 -0.45 -13.51
C VAL A 221 2.34 -0.67 -14.64
N GLY A 222 3.29 0.25 -14.78
CA GLY A 222 4.31 0.15 -15.80
C GLY A 222 5.31 -0.98 -15.53
N GLN A 223 5.67 -1.69 -16.58
CA GLN A 223 6.82 -2.60 -16.67
C GLN A 223 7.51 -2.34 -18.03
N PRO A 224 8.82 -2.63 -18.23
CA PRO A 224 9.46 -2.40 -19.51
C PRO A 224 8.67 -2.98 -20.70
N GLY A 225 8.12 -2.10 -21.54
CA GLY A 225 7.38 -2.45 -22.76
C GLY A 225 5.91 -2.86 -22.57
N GLN A 226 5.36 -2.90 -21.34
CA GLN A 226 3.99 -3.34 -21.10
C GLN A 226 3.37 -2.74 -19.83
N MET A 227 2.03 -2.73 -19.77
CA MET A 227 1.29 -2.49 -18.54
C MET A 227 0.86 -3.85 -17.96
N VAL A 228 1.11 -4.08 -16.69
CA VAL A 228 0.72 -5.31 -15.99
C VAL A 228 -0.07 -4.96 -14.73
N PRO A 229 -0.89 -5.87 -14.20
CA PRO A 229 -1.49 -5.67 -12.89
C PRO A 229 -0.42 -5.40 -11.81
N TYR A 230 -0.74 -4.55 -10.83
CA TYR A 230 0.24 -4.13 -9.82
C TYR A 230 0.92 -5.29 -9.07
N TRP A 231 0.22 -6.43 -8.90
CA TRP A 231 0.77 -7.62 -8.23
C TRP A 231 1.78 -8.41 -9.07
N ASP A 232 1.81 -8.22 -10.40
CA ASP A 232 2.73 -8.91 -11.31
C ASP A 232 4.09 -8.19 -11.43
N ASN A 233 4.20 -6.94 -10.97
CA ASN A 233 5.45 -6.21 -10.91
C ASN A 233 6.03 -6.17 -9.49
N GLN A 234 7.16 -6.84 -9.26
CA GLN A 234 7.83 -6.89 -7.95
C GLN A 234 8.22 -5.51 -7.38
N ALA A 235 8.40 -4.49 -8.22
CA ALA A 235 8.66 -3.13 -7.77
C ALA A 235 7.50 -2.54 -6.94
N TYR A 236 6.29 -3.08 -7.07
CA TYR A 236 5.11 -2.65 -6.32
C TYR A 236 4.84 -3.52 -5.08
N ALA A 237 5.75 -4.43 -4.72
CA ALA A 237 5.57 -5.26 -3.53
C ALA A 237 5.42 -4.44 -2.23
N PRO A 238 6.19 -3.36 -1.97
CA PRO A 238 5.97 -2.50 -0.80
C PRO A 238 4.59 -1.85 -0.76
N TYR A 239 4.13 -1.34 -1.91
CA TYR A 239 2.78 -0.79 -2.09
C TYR A 239 1.71 -1.81 -1.70
N ALA A 240 1.77 -3.01 -2.27
CA ALA A 240 0.82 -4.08 -1.97
C ALA A 240 0.87 -4.50 -0.49
N GLN A 241 2.07 -4.62 0.08
CA GLN A 241 2.23 -4.96 1.50
C GLN A 241 1.64 -3.92 2.43
N GLY A 242 1.68 -2.63 2.07
CA GLY A 242 1.07 -1.57 2.86
C GLY A 242 -0.45 -1.74 2.99
N TYR A 243 -1.14 -1.96 1.87
CA TYR A 243 -2.59 -2.12 1.87
C TYR A 243 -3.07 -3.43 2.49
N TYR A 244 -2.36 -4.54 2.26
CA TYR A 244 -2.86 -5.87 2.63
C TYR A 244 -2.15 -6.51 3.83
N GLY A 245 -1.05 -5.94 4.34
CA GLY A 245 -0.22 -6.54 5.37
C GLY A 245 -0.97 -6.86 6.67
N ARG A 246 -1.84 -5.94 7.12
CA ARG A 246 -2.68 -6.13 8.32
C ARG A 246 -3.78 -7.17 8.15
N TYR A 247 -4.12 -7.50 6.90
CA TYR A 247 -5.12 -8.49 6.54
C TYR A 247 -4.52 -9.87 6.27
N GLY A 248 -3.25 -10.10 6.61
CA GLY A 248 -2.58 -11.40 6.42
C GLY A 248 -3.22 -12.58 7.18
N MET A 249 -4.19 -12.34 8.05
CA MET A 249 -5.01 -13.38 8.69
C MET A 249 -6.37 -13.60 8.00
N ASP A 250 -6.76 -12.77 7.04
CA ASP A 250 -7.96 -12.99 6.22
C ASP A 250 -7.72 -14.20 5.29
N PRO A 251 -8.60 -15.24 5.29
CA PRO A 251 -8.46 -16.38 4.40
C PRO A 251 -8.37 -16.03 2.90
N ALA A 252 -9.07 -14.99 2.43
CA ALA A 252 -9.02 -14.55 1.04
C ALA A 252 -7.64 -13.94 0.71
N ILE A 253 -7.12 -13.06 1.58
CA ILE A 253 -5.78 -12.48 1.43
C ILE A 253 -4.67 -13.52 1.60
N ARG A 254 -4.84 -14.49 2.51
CA ARG A 254 -3.92 -15.63 2.67
C ARG A 254 -3.86 -16.48 1.41
N GLY A 255 -5.00 -16.77 0.78
CA GLY A 255 -5.06 -17.49 -0.49
C GLY A 255 -4.37 -16.72 -1.62
N LEU A 256 -4.49 -15.39 -1.63
CA LEU A 256 -3.83 -14.51 -2.60
C LEU A 256 -2.31 -14.47 -2.42
N THR A 257 -1.80 -14.30 -1.20
CA THR A 257 -0.36 -14.24 -0.91
C THR A 257 0.34 -15.58 -1.15
N GLN A 258 -0.32 -16.71 -0.83
CA GLN A 258 0.17 -18.05 -1.20
C GLN A 258 0.17 -18.25 -2.73
N GLY A 259 -0.82 -17.70 -3.43
CA GLY A 259 -0.93 -17.77 -4.89
C GLY A 259 0.04 -16.85 -5.64
N ALA A 260 0.36 -15.66 -5.13
CA ALA A 260 1.30 -14.72 -5.76
C ALA A 260 2.72 -15.29 -5.86
N LEU A 261 3.11 -16.15 -4.90
CA LEU A 261 4.34 -16.94 -4.98
C LEU A 261 4.33 -17.98 -6.12
N MET A 262 3.17 -18.30 -6.69
CA MET A 262 3.00 -19.21 -7.83
C MET A 262 2.69 -18.49 -9.16
N ILE A 263 2.06 -17.30 -9.12
CA ILE A 263 1.75 -16.48 -10.32
C ILE A 263 3.01 -15.84 -10.89
N GLY A 264 3.94 -15.39 -10.03
CA GLY A 264 5.27 -14.91 -10.46
C GLY A 264 6.11 -15.98 -11.17
N GLY A 265 5.68 -17.25 -11.19
CA GLY A 265 6.31 -18.35 -11.91
C GLY A 265 5.73 -18.67 -13.30
N PHE A 266 4.54 -18.16 -13.66
CA PHE A 266 3.87 -18.58 -14.91
C PHE A 266 4.16 -17.68 -16.13
N SER A 267 4.56 -16.41 -15.96
CA SER A 267 4.98 -15.57 -17.10
C SER A 267 6.32 -16.00 -17.71
N LEU A 268 7.12 -16.82 -17.03
CA LEU A 268 8.38 -17.35 -17.59
C LEU A 268 8.18 -18.55 -18.52
N LEU A 269 6.99 -19.17 -18.58
CA LEU A 269 6.77 -20.39 -19.38
C LEU A 269 6.09 -20.15 -20.74
N MET A 270 5.45 -19.00 -20.96
CA MET A 270 4.81 -18.67 -22.25
C MET A 270 5.71 -17.86 -23.21
N GLY A 271 6.86 -17.36 -22.75
CA GLY A 271 7.87 -16.75 -23.63
C GLY A 271 8.78 -17.73 -24.37
N LEU A 272 8.56 -19.05 -24.23
CA LEU A 272 9.43 -20.10 -24.78
C LEU A 272 8.81 -20.88 -25.96
N PHE A 273 7.61 -20.52 -26.41
CA PHE A 273 6.94 -21.17 -27.57
C PHE A 273 6.62 -20.24 -28.73
N ASP A 274 6.95 -18.94 -28.65
CA ASP A 274 6.91 -18.02 -29.79
C ASP A 274 8.35 -17.58 -30.14
N GLY A 275 9.03 -18.42 -30.92
CA GLY A 275 10.38 -18.17 -31.46
C GLY A 275 11.00 -19.38 -32.13
#